data_AF-A0A945VRI6-F1
#
_entry.id   AF-A0A945VRI6-F1
#
_cell.length_a   1.000
_cell.length_b   1.000
_cell.length_c   1.000
_cell.angle_alpha   90.00
_cell.angle_beta   90.00
_cell.angle_gamma   90.00
#
_symmetry.space_group_name_H-M   'P 1'
#
loop_
_entity.id
_entity.type
_entity.pdbx_description
1 polymer ?
#
loop_
_entity_poly.entity_id
_entity_poly.type
_entity_poly.pdbx_seq_one_letter_code
_entity_poly.pdbx_strand_id
1 'polypeptide(L)'
;MTEKANTEMQIEQKKWYKNTIVIIGLISAFVGAIYGVIQIFESSLFKPKKILTNIEIILDSSASMNESFDGSIKWEAAVKAVEKNLILISNSDNLSFRKFGGNCESSDNTKLVVPFGVNNKTAVMNILSEKDIKGKTTLVEAIVAATGDFNNSELFSGDDVLNSIIVITGGGDLCNPNPAWVISKRLRDRFEVSFQLIGMGLSDKQKSDFKENFKTKVDVDVVFADTHEELQRVFEDSLVEAHAPSTQTDDTTNRDEEIIQPEHPNAITKFRYTSKKIINKETVKSMLIEQNFFCEEYYSNKEYCNPSGSGFDNNFEKKNNGQVVYDHASGLTWQQSGSDHHMTYDQAEAYLAKLNSDQFAGHNDWRLPTLEEAMSLMETSKKNGMYIDQVFDSTQLFIWTADAISASIAWTVFFNSGYCFGGDFIFNYVYVRAVR
;
A
#
# COMPACT_ATOMS: atom_id res chain seq x y z
N MET A 1 -60.98 67.24 -17.66
CA MET A 1 -59.77 66.72 -18.34
C MET A 1 -58.82 65.96 -17.41
N THR A 2 -59.31 65.37 -16.31
CA THR A 2 -58.47 64.81 -15.22
C THR A 2 -58.53 63.27 -15.11
N GLU A 3 -59.07 62.57 -16.12
CA GLU A 3 -59.22 61.11 -16.07
C GLU A 3 -58.23 60.34 -16.96
N LYS A 4 -57.65 60.97 -18.01
CA LYS A 4 -56.64 60.32 -18.86
C LYS A 4 -55.23 60.28 -18.26
N ALA A 5 -54.85 61.26 -17.43
CA ALA A 5 -53.50 61.35 -16.84
C ALA A 5 -53.24 60.29 -15.75
N ASN A 6 -54.29 59.78 -15.09
CA ASN A 6 -54.13 58.81 -14.01
C ASN A 6 -53.83 57.38 -14.53
N THR A 7 -54.24 57.06 -15.75
CA THR A 7 -54.06 55.71 -16.33
C THR A 7 -52.68 55.54 -16.97
N GLU A 8 -52.11 56.60 -17.58
CA GLU A 8 -50.74 56.57 -18.13
C GLU A 8 -49.68 56.52 -17.02
N MET A 9 -49.88 57.25 -15.91
CA MET A 9 -48.98 57.27 -14.76
C MET A 9 -48.89 55.91 -14.03
N GLN A 10 -49.96 55.10 -14.05
CA GLN A 10 -49.99 53.76 -13.47
C GLN A 10 -49.26 52.70 -14.33
N ILE A 11 -49.16 52.90 -15.65
CA ILE A 11 -48.49 51.96 -16.56
C ILE A 11 -46.96 52.16 -16.53
N GLU A 12 -46.47 53.40 -16.36
CA GLU A 12 -45.03 53.69 -16.21
C GLU A 12 -44.43 53.14 -14.92
N GLN A 13 -45.13 53.27 -13.78
CA GLN A 13 -44.67 52.72 -12.49
C GLN A 13 -44.46 51.20 -12.54
N LYS A 14 -45.29 50.47 -13.30
CA LYS A 14 -45.17 49.00 -13.48
C LYS A 14 -43.99 48.59 -14.35
N LYS A 15 -43.54 49.44 -15.27
CA LYS A 15 -42.47 49.12 -16.24
C LYS A 15 -41.08 49.35 -15.64
N TRP A 16 -40.91 50.44 -14.88
CA TRP A 16 -39.74 50.67 -14.03
C TRP A 16 -39.52 49.46 -13.10
N TYR A 17 -40.54 49.05 -12.34
CA TYR A 17 -40.40 47.98 -11.35
C TYR A 17 -39.91 46.65 -11.94
N LYS A 18 -40.38 46.29 -13.15
CA LYS A 18 -39.90 45.09 -13.87
C LYS A 18 -38.43 45.20 -14.29
N ASN A 19 -38.01 46.37 -14.78
CA ASN A 19 -36.61 46.59 -15.17
C ASN A 19 -35.67 46.57 -13.95
N THR A 20 -36.11 47.10 -12.81
CA THR A 20 -35.32 47.06 -11.57
C THR A 20 -35.16 45.65 -11.01
N ILE A 21 -36.19 44.81 -11.05
CA ILE A 21 -36.09 43.40 -10.63
C ILE A 21 -35.10 42.63 -11.52
N VAL A 22 -35.13 42.86 -12.83
CA VAL A 22 -34.19 42.22 -13.76
C VAL A 22 -32.75 42.67 -13.49
N ILE A 23 -32.51 43.96 -13.21
CA ILE A 23 -31.18 44.47 -12.88
C ILE A 23 -30.68 43.90 -11.55
N ILE A 24 -31.52 43.82 -10.51
CA ILE A 24 -31.15 43.22 -9.22
C ILE A 24 -30.87 41.71 -9.39
N GLY A 25 -31.65 41.01 -10.20
CA GLY A 25 -31.43 39.60 -10.56
C GLY A 25 -30.10 39.38 -11.31
N LEU A 26 -29.75 40.27 -12.23
CA LEU A 26 -28.48 40.21 -12.95
C LEU A 26 -27.27 40.54 -12.05
N ILE A 27 -27.39 41.54 -11.17
CA ILE A 27 -26.33 41.87 -10.21
C ILE A 27 -26.12 40.73 -9.22
N SER A 28 -27.19 40.12 -8.70
CA SER A 28 -27.09 38.97 -7.79
C SER A 28 -26.52 37.72 -8.47
N ALA A 29 -26.86 37.46 -9.73
CA ALA A 29 -26.23 36.40 -10.52
C ALA A 29 -24.74 36.67 -10.78
N PHE A 30 -24.36 37.93 -11.04
CA PHE A 30 -22.97 38.33 -11.28
C PHE A 30 -22.13 38.29 -10.00
N VAL A 31 -22.69 38.74 -8.87
CA VAL A 31 -22.04 38.61 -7.55
C VAL A 31 -21.92 37.14 -7.17
N GLY A 32 -22.94 36.32 -7.41
CA GLY A 32 -22.88 34.87 -7.18
C GLY A 32 -21.84 34.17 -8.05
N ALA A 33 -21.71 34.57 -9.32
CA ALA A 33 -20.68 34.07 -10.22
C ALA A 33 -19.27 34.51 -9.78
N ILE A 34 -19.08 35.76 -9.36
CA ILE A 34 -17.81 36.25 -8.81
C ILE A 34 -17.47 35.53 -7.51
N TYR A 35 -18.43 35.35 -6.60
CA TYR A 35 -18.22 34.63 -5.34
C TYR A 35 -17.91 33.15 -5.59
N GLY A 36 -18.60 32.53 -6.55
CA GLY A 36 -18.32 31.17 -6.99
C GLY A 36 -16.93 31.03 -7.61
N VAL A 37 -16.53 31.98 -8.47
CA VAL A 37 -15.18 32.01 -9.05
C VAL A 37 -14.12 32.26 -7.98
N ILE A 38 -14.35 33.14 -7.00
CA ILE A 38 -13.45 33.39 -5.87
C ILE A 38 -13.33 32.13 -5.00
N GLN A 39 -14.42 31.43 -4.71
CA GLN A 39 -14.40 30.15 -3.97
C GLN A 39 -13.66 29.05 -4.74
N ILE A 40 -13.81 28.99 -6.07
CA ILE A 40 -13.06 28.09 -6.96
C ILE A 40 -11.57 28.49 -7.02
N PHE A 41 -11.25 29.79 -6.98
CA PHE A 41 -9.87 30.28 -7.00
C PHE A 41 -9.17 30.07 -5.65
N GLU A 42 -9.87 30.29 -4.53
CA GLU A 42 -9.39 30.02 -3.17
C GLU A 42 -9.13 28.52 -2.98
N SER A 43 -10.01 27.63 -3.47
CA SER A 43 -9.74 26.18 -3.42
C SER A 43 -8.58 25.73 -4.31
N SER A 44 -8.22 26.50 -5.36
CA SER A 44 -7.03 26.25 -6.18
C SER A 44 -5.73 26.80 -5.58
N LEU A 45 -5.80 27.87 -4.77
CA LEU A 45 -4.66 28.52 -4.11
C LEU A 45 -4.26 27.83 -2.81
N PHE A 46 -5.19 27.13 -2.15
CA PHE A 46 -4.91 26.27 -1.01
C PHE A 46 -4.81 24.81 -1.44
N LYS A 47 -3.83 24.49 -2.30
CA LYS A 47 -3.36 23.10 -2.37
C LYS A 47 -2.83 22.73 -0.97
N PRO A 48 -3.30 21.65 -0.33
CA PRO A 48 -2.72 21.22 0.94
C PRO A 48 -1.22 21.06 0.74
N LYS A 49 -0.44 21.60 1.68
CA LYS A 49 1.02 21.48 1.66
C LYS A 49 1.35 20.00 1.60
N LYS A 50 2.00 19.55 0.52
CA LYS A 50 2.37 18.14 0.32
C LYS A 50 3.18 17.68 1.53
N ILE A 51 2.66 16.71 2.25
CA ILE A 51 3.41 16.06 3.34
C ILE A 51 4.45 15.19 2.67
N LEU A 52 5.72 15.45 2.98
CA LEU A 52 6.86 14.77 2.37
C LEU A 52 7.39 13.63 3.24
N THR A 53 7.03 13.60 4.53
CA THR A 53 7.55 12.61 5.48
C THR A 53 6.44 12.11 6.39
N ASN A 54 6.31 10.78 6.49
CA ASN A 54 5.41 10.09 7.38
C ASN A 54 6.23 9.18 8.31
N ILE A 55 6.10 9.38 9.63
CA ILE A 55 6.88 8.68 10.64
C ILE A 55 5.93 7.98 11.61
N GLU A 56 6.04 6.67 11.74
CA GLU A 56 5.45 5.90 12.83
C GLU A 56 6.53 5.50 13.83
N ILE A 57 6.41 5.99 15.06
CA ILE A 57 7.25 5.55 16.18
C ILE A 57 6.53 4.44 16.92
N ILE A 58 7.18 3.29 17.05
CA ILE A 58 6.66 2.12 17.75
C ILE A 58 7.49 1.87 19.01
N LEU A 59 6.85 1.91 20.18
CA LEU A 59 7.51 1.69 21.46
C LEU A 59 7.02 0.41 22.13
N ASP A 60 7.97 -0.45 22.48
CA ASP A 60 7.74 -1.61 23.33
C ASP A 60 7.27 -1.17 24.72
N SER A 61 6.21 -1.81 25.18
CA SER A 61 5.54 -1.59 26.45
C SER A 61 5.39 -2.93 27.20
N SER A 62 6.19 -3.93 26.85
CA SER A 62 6.24 -5.25 27.49
C SER A 62 7.01 -5.23 28.81
N ALA A 63 6.88 -6.30 29.60
CA ALA A 63 7.60 -6.48 30.86
C ALA A 63 9.12 -6.35 30.73
N SER A 64 9.70 -6.64 29.56
CA SER A 64 11.13 -6.44 29.30
C SER A 64 11.56 -4.98 29.50
N MET A 65 10.66 -4.02 29.29
CA MET A 65 10.93 -2.60 29.45
C MET A 65 11.05 -2.16 30.92
N ASN A 66 10.77 -3.03 31.87
CA ASN A 66 10.99 -2.78 33.31
C ASN A 66 12.37 -3.27 33.79
N GLU A 67 13.18 -3.86 32.91
CA GLU A 67 14.55 -4.26 33.22
C GLU A 67 15.49 -3.06 33.34
N SER A 68 16.61 -3.25 34.03
CA SER A 68 17.63 -2.21 34.21
C SER A 68 18.34 -1.88 32.89
N PHE A 69 18.63 -0.60 32.69
CA PHE A 69 19.34 -0.06 31.55
C PHE A 69 20.18 1.14 32.00
N ASP A 70 21.49 0.96 32.07
CA ASP A 70 22.47 2.04 32.31
C ASP A 70 22.11 3.00 33.47
N GLY A 71 21.69 2.43 34.60
CA GLY A 71 21.33 3.17 35.81
C GLY A 71 19.87 3.65 35.89
N SER A 72 19.03 3.37 34.88
CA SER A 72 17.56 3.53 34.91
C SER A 72 16.86 2.22 34.53
N ILE A 73 15.56 2.26 34.24
CA ILE A 73 14.86 1.16 33.55
C ILE A 73 14.70 1.46 32.05
N LYS A 74 14.63 0.43 31.22
CA LYS A 74 14.51 0.55 29.76
C LYS A 74 13.38 1.50 29.32
N TRP A 75 12.21 1.43 29.95
CA TRP A 75 11.08 2.33 29.68
C TRP A 75 11.43 3.81 29.81
N GLU A 76 12.08 4.19 30.91
CA GLU A 76 12.43 5.59 31.19
C GLU A 76 13.47 6.11 30.21
N ALA A 77 14.47 5.27 29.87
CA ALA A 77 15.47 5.61 28.88
C ALA A 77 14.86 5.77 27.48
N ALA A 78 13.95 4.87 27.07
CA ALA A 78 13.28 4.94 25.78
C ALA A 78 12.36 6.16 25.67
N VAL A 79 11.53 6.41 26.69
CA VAL A 79 10.69 7.62 26.76
C VAL A 79 11.55 8.87 26.59
N LYS A 80 12.62 8.99 27.39
CA LYS A 80 13.52 10.15 27.34
C LYS A 80 14.18 10.32 25.96
N ALA A 81 14.55 9.23 25.30
CA ALA A 81 15.13 9.25 23.95
C ALA A 81 14.11 9.76 22.91
N VAL A 82 12.85 9.31 22.99
CA VAL A 82 11.78 9.81 22.12
C VAL A 82 11.51 11.28 22.40
N GLU A 83 11.24 11.65 23.66
CA GLU A 83 10.88 13.02 24.06
C GLU A 83 11.93 14.06 23.62
N LYS A 84 13.22 13.77 23.82
CA LYS A 84 14.32 14.67 23.47
C LYS A 84 14.41 14.90 21.96
N ASN A 85 14.07 13.90 21.16
CA ASN A 85 14.27 13.91 19.71
C ASN A 85 13.00 14.25 18.90
N LEU A 86 11.80 14.34 19.53
CA LEU A 86 10.58 14.84 18.86
C LEU A 86 10.75 16.25 18.27
N ILE A 87 11.73 17.02 18.73
CA ILE A 87 12.04 18.35 18.19
C ILE A 87 12.60 18.28 16.76
N LEU A 88 13.20 17.16 16.36
CA LEU A 88 13.80 16.95 15.04
C LEU A 88 12.74 16.71 13.94
N ILE A 89 11.57 16.22 14.32
CA ILE A 89 10.44 16.01 13.40
C ILE A 89 9.84 17.38 13.05
N SER A 90 9.54 17.70 11.80
CA SER A 90 8.88 18.97 11.47
C SER A 90 7.41 18.96 11.91
N ASN A 91 6.85 20.13 12.22
CA ASN A 91 5.41 20.26 12.51
C ASN A 91 4.53 19.96 11.28
N SER A 92 5.12 20.01 10.07
CA SER A 92 4.46 19.63 8.82
C SER A 92 4.51 18.14 8.51
N ASP A 93 5.28 17.36 9.26
CA ASP A 93 5.41 15.93 9.02
C ASP A 93 4.27 15.19 9.67
N ASN A 94 3.90 14.06 9.07
CA ASN A 94 2.88 13.20 9.62
C ASN A 94 3.52 12.31 10.69
N LEU A 95 3.02 12.37 11.91
CA LEU A 95 3.56 11.59 13.02
C LEU A 95 2.47 10.72 13.62
N SER A 96 2.77 9.44 13.81
CA SER A 96 1.94 8.51 14.57
C SER A 96 2.77 7.82 15.67
N PHE A 97 2.06 7.26 16.65
CA PHE A 97 2.70 6.59 17.79
C PHE A 97 1.94 5.33 18.19
N ARG A 98 2.65 4.22 18.26
CA ARG A 98 2.14 2.90 18.59
C ARG A 98 2.84 2.34 19.82
N LYS A 99 2.06 1.72 20.71
CA LYS A 99 2.59 0.89 21.81
C LYS A 99 2.32 -0.58 21.51
N PHE A 100 3.21 -1.47 21.94
CA PHE A 100 2.99 -2.91 21.84
C PHE A 100 3.52 -3.68 23.04
N GLY A 101 2.87 -4.79 23.35
CA GLY A 101 3.16 -5.61 24.52
C GLY A 101 1.86 -6.04 25.18
N GLY A 102 1.80 -7.28 25.64
CA GLY A 102 0.57 -7.82 26.21
C GLY A 102 0.47 -9.33 26.17
N ASN A 103 -0.75 -9.83 26.04
CA ASN A 103 -0.99 -11.25 25.83
C ASN A 103 -0.84 -11.60 24.34
N CYS A 104 -0.09 -12.65 24.01
CA CYS A 104 0.13 -13.11 22.63
C CYS A 104 -1.18 -13.39 21.88
N GLU A 105 -2.22 -13.85 22.58
CA GLU A 105 -3.50 -14.23 21.98
C GLU A 105 -4.51 -13.08 21.89
N SER A 106 -4.16 -11.91 22.43
CA SER A 106 -5.08 -10.77 22.48
C SER A 106 -4.88 -9.84 21.31
N SER A 107 -5.99 -9.38 20.70
CA SER A 107 -5.97 -8.43 19.60
C SER A 107 -5.56 -7.01 20.02
N ASP A 108 -5.45 -6.72 21.31
CA ASP A 108 -5.04 -5.42 21.87
C ASP A 108 -3.54 -5.36 22.23
N ASN A 109 -2.78 -6.40 21.89
CA ASN A 109 -1.35 -6.50 22.17
C ASN A 109 -0.45 -5.57 21.33
N THR A 110 -1.06 -4.82 20.40
CA THR A 110 -0.49 -3.68 19.70
C THR A 110 -1.58 -2.64 19.47
N LYS A 111 -1.27 -1.37 19.69
CA LYS A 111 -2.26 -0.28 19.58
C LYS A 111 -1.64 0.99 19.02
N LEU A 112 -2.23 1.50 17.94
CA LEU A 112 -1.98 2.85 17.45
C LEU A 112 -2.64 3.84 18.42
N VAL A 113 -1.84 4.44 19.29
CA VAL A 113 -2.33 5.28 20.39
C VAL A 113 -2.50 6.73 19.94
N VAL A 114 -1.62 7.17 19.03
CA VAL A 114 -1.73 8.43 18.30
C VAL A 114 -1.80 8.10 16.81
N PRO A 115 -2.96 8.23 16.16
CA PRO A 115 -3.07 8.05 14.71
C PRO A 115 -2.24 9.09 13.95
N PHE A 116 -1.91 8.80 12.69
CA PHE A 116 -1.21 9.74 11.81
C PHE A 116 -1.90 11.11 11.77
N GLY A 117 -1.14 12.15 12.06
CA GLY A 117 -1.52 13.54 11.87
C GLY A 117 -0.33 14.49 11.97
N VAL A 118 -0.51 15.68 11.42
CA VAL A 118 0.44 16.80 11.61
C VAL A 118 0.31 17.39 13.01
N ASN A 119 1.38 18.01 13.52
CA ASN A 119 1.44 18.61 14.87
C ASN A 119 1.19 17.62 16.03
N ASN A 120 1.41 16.32 15.82
CA ASN A 120 1.13 15.29 16.83
C ASN A 120 2.15 15.21 17.98
N LYS A 121 3.23 15.99 17.96
CA LYS A 121 4.29 15.95 19.00
C LYS A 121 3.73 16.04 20.42
N THR A 122 2.82 16.97 20.68
CA THR A 122 2.19 17.14 22.01
C THR A 122 1.33 15.93 22.40
N ALA A 123 0.61 15.35 21.44
CA ALA A 123 -0.19 14.14 21.69
C ALA A 123 0.72 12.96 22.06
N VAL A 124 1.85 12.80 21.36
CA VAL A 124 2.87 11.79 21.67
C VAL A 124 3.46 12.01 23.06
N MET A 125 3.88 13.24 23.39
CA MET A 125 4.42 13.58 24.72
C MET A 125 3.44 13.21 25.85
N ASN A 126 2.15 13.49 25.68
CA ASN A 126 1.14 13.16 26.69
C ASN A 126 1.04 11.65 26.92
N ILE A 127 1.07 10.85 25.84
CA ILE A 127 0.99 9.38 25.92
C ILE A 127 2.25 8.77 26.55
N LEU A 128 3.43 9.40 26.37
CA LEU A 128 4.68 8.95 26.97
C LEU A 128 4.72 9.16 28.49
N SER A 129 3.97 10.15 29.01
CA SER A 129 3.86 10.38 30.46
C SER A 129 3.14 9.24 31.20
N GLU A 130 2.37 8.43 30.49
CA GLU A 130 1.65 7.27 31.03
C GLU A 130 2.50 6.00 30.97
N LYS A 131 3.01 5.56 32.14
CA LYS A 131 3.69 4.28 32.28
C LYS A 131 2.70 3.13 32.09
N ASP A 132 2.85 2.41 30.98
CA ASP A 132 1.98 1.29 30.59
C ASP A 132 2.83 0.07 30.24
N ILE A 133 3.46 -0.55 31.26
CA ILE A 133 4.29 -1.75 31.08
C ILE A 133 3.47 -3.01 31.40
N LYS A 134 3.26 -3.89 30.42
CA LYS A 134 2.47 -5.11 30.60
C LYS A 134 2.82 -6.22 29.62
N GLY A 135 2.70 -7.46 30.09
CA GLY A 135 2.72 -8.66 29.24
C GLY A 135 4.05 -8.93 28.53
N LYS A 136 3.97 -9.74 27.48
CA LYS A 136 5.09 -10.21 26.66
C LYS A 136 5.33 -9.27 25.47
N THR A 137 6.55 -9.28 24.96
CA THR A 137 6.94 -8.60 23.72
C THR A 137 6.27 -9.26 22.51
N THR A 138 5.46 -8.47 21.78
CA THR A 138 4.67 -8.84 20.58
C THR A 138 5.16 -8.04 19.36
N LEU A 139 6.46 -8.15 19.10
CA LEU A 139 7.18 -7.29 18.14
C LEU A 139 6.67 -7.48 16.71
N VAL A 140 6.42 -8.73 16.32
CA VAL A 140 5.91 -9.08 15.00
C VAL A 140 4.54 -8.49 14.79
N GLU A 141 3.62 -8.64 15.75
CA GLU A 141 2.28 -8.08 15.66
C GLU A 141 2.32 -6.56 15.51
N ALA A 142 3.22 -5.89 16.23
CA ALA A 142 3.40 -4.45 16.15
C ALA A 142 3.89 -3.98 14.78
N ILE A 143 4.92 -4.63 14.24
CA ILE A 143 5.48 -4.32 12.92
C ILE A 143 4.42 -4.57 11.84
N VAL A 144 3.71 -5.69 11.94
CA VAL A 144 2.65 -6.06 11.00
C VAL A 144 1.52 -5.03 11.02
N ALA A 145 1.09 -4.60 12.20
CA ALA A 145 0.05 -3.58 12.33
C ALA A 145 0.50 -2.24 11.75
N ALA A 146 1.72 -1.80 12.06
CA ALA A 146 2.29 -0.55 11.54
C ALA A 146 2.39 -0.53 10.00
N THR A 147 2.83 -1.62 9.38
CA THR A 147 2.79 -1.72 7.90
C THR A 147 1.38 -1.63 7.32
N GLY A 148 0.36 -1.89 8.12
CA GLY A 148 -1.05 -1.71 7.77
C GLY A 148 -1.51 -0.26 7.83
N ASP A 149 -0.84 0.61 8.58
CA ASP A 149 -1.28 1.98 8.83
C ASP A 149 -0.96 2.95 7.67
N PHE A 150 0.02 2.61 6.82
CA PHE A 150 0.39 3.34 5.61
C PHE A 150 -0.52 3.04 4.39
N ASN A 151 -1.74 2.58 4.60
CA ASN A 151 -2.62 2.10 3.53
C ASN A 151 -3.39 3.21 2.76
N ASN A 152 -3.29 4.47 3.20
CA ASN A 152 -3.92 5.61 2.52
C ASN A 152 -2.98 6.18 1.45
N SER A 153 -3.26 5.89 0.18
CA SER A 153 -2.43 6.31 -0.94
C SER A 153 -2.37 7.82 -1.16
N GLU A 154 -3.38 8.58 -0.72
CA GLU A 154 -3.38 10.04 -0.85
C GLU A 154 -2.43 10.72 0.16
N LEU A 155 -2.18 10.06 1.30
CA LEU A 155 -1.32 10.59 2.37
C LEU A 155 0.08 9.96 2.40
N PHE A 156 0.21 8.72 1.93
CA PHE A 156 1.41 7.91 2.10
C PHE A 156 2.04 7.43 0.78
N SER A 157 1.52 7.84 -0.39
CA SER A 157 2.09 7.45 -1.70
C SER A 157 2.46 8.66 -2.56
N GLY A 158 3.57 8.53 -3.29
CA GLY A 158 4.07 9.50 -4.26
C GLY A 158 5.60 9.58 -4.24
N ASP A 159 6.22 9.92 -5.36
CA ASP A 159 7.68 9.82 -5.58
C ASP A 159 8.53 10.69 -4.63
N ASP A 160 7.92 11.67 -3.94
CA ASP A 160 8.60 12.55 -2.98
C ASP A 160 8.20 12.28 -1.51
N VAL A 161 7.45 11.20 -1.25
CA VAL A 161 6.92 10.89 0.09
C VAL A 161 7.76 9.81 0.74
N LEU A 162 8.48 10.19 1.80
CA LEU A 162 9.28 9.30 2.63
C LEU A 162 8.40 8.71 3.73
N ASN A 163 8.35 7.38 3.81
CA ASN A 163 7.65 6.67 4.88
C ASN A 163 8.69 5.98 5.77
N SER A 164 8.57 6.13 7.08
CA SER A 164 9.54 5.56 8.02
C SER A 164 8.84 4.94 9.22
N ILE A 165 9.27 3.74 9.59
CA ILE A 165 8.89 3.04 10.81
C ILE A 165 10.12 2.90 11.68
N ILE A 166 10.06 3.45 12.89
CA ILE A 166 11.15 3.38 13.87
C ILE A 166 10.65 2.64 15.10
N VAL A 167 11.26 1.50 15.39
CA VAL A 167 10.84 0.61 16.48
C VAL A 167 11.88 0.58 17.59
N ILE A 168 11.47 0.83 18.84
CA ILE A 168 12.32 0.64 20.03
C ILE A 168 11.80 -0.55 20.81
N THR A 169 12.66 -1.56 21.05
CA THR A 169 12.29 -2.76 21.81
C THR A 169 13.32 -3.16 22.86
N GLY A 170 12.82 -3.60 24.02
CA GLY A 170 13.63 -4.06 25.15
C GLY A 170 13.84 -5.57 25.20
N GLY A 171 13.22 -6.33 24.29
CA GLY A 171 13.25 -7.79 24.28
C GLY A 171 13.04 -8.40 22.90
N GLY A 172 13.34 -9.70 22.76
CA GLY A 172 12.97 -10.48 21.57
C GLY A 172 11.48 -10.76 21.51
N ASP A 173 10.95 -11.07 20.34
CA ASP A 173 9.57 -11.53 20.22
C ASP A 173 9.37 -12.84 21.01
N LEU A 174 8.47 -12.82 22.00
CA LEU A 174 8.20 -13.97 22.87
C LEU A 174 6.89 -14.69 22.50
N CYS A 175 6.20 -14.19 21.49
CA CYS A 175 4.92 -14.69 21.02
C CYS A 175 5.04 -15.40 19.66
N ASN A 176 6.08 -15.06 18.89
CA ASN A 176 6.33 -15.62 17.58
C ASN A 176 7.67 -16.39 17.54
N PRO A 177 7.67 -17.69 17.20
CA PRO A 177 8.91 -18.46 17.11
C PRO A 177 9.75 -18.15 15.86
N ASN A 178 9.21 -17.41 14.89
CA ASN A 178 9.92 -17.04 13.66
C ASN A 178 9.61 -15.60 13.21
N PRO A 179 10.08 -14.60 13.98
CA PRO A 179 9.76 -13.19 13.74
C PRO A 179 10.36 -12.68 12.42
N ALA A 180 11.55 -13.17 12.08
CA ALA A 180 12.21 -13.02 10.80
C ALA A 180 11.26 -13.23 9.63
N TRP A 181 10.72 -14.44 9.50
CA TRP A 181 9.96 -14.89 8.36
C TRP A 181 8.69 -14.04 8.17
N VAL A 182 7.93 -13.82 9.24
CA VAL A 182 6.67 -13.06 9.19
C VAL A 182 6.92 -11.61 8.76
N ILE A 183 7.94 -10.97 9.31
CA ILE A 183 8.30 -9.60 8.96
C ILE A 183 8.79 -9.55 7.50
N SER A 184 9.49 -10.58 7.00
CA SER A 184 9.94 -10.61 5.59
C SER A 184 8.77 -10.71 4.64
N LYS A 185 7.84 -11.62 4.97
CA LYS A 185 6.67 -11.88 4.15
C LYS A 185 5.80 -10.63 4.03
N ARG A 186 5.81 -9.75 5.04
CA ARG A 186 5.00 -8.54 5.08
C ARG A 186 5.72 -7.25 4.65
N LEU A 187 7.05 -7.16 4.78
CA LEU A 187 7.86 -6.02 4.33
C LEU A 187 8.35 -6.13 2.88
N ARG A 188 8.52 -7.34 2.32
CA ARG A 188 9.00 -7.53 0.92
C ARG A 188 8.01 -7.05 -0.15
N ASP A 189 6.79 -6.71 0.25
CA ASP A 189 5.65 -6.60 -0.65
C ASP A 189 5.02 -5.20 -0.66
N ARG A 190 5.55 -4.22 0.08
CA ARG A 190 4.83 -2.95 0.29
C ARG A 190 5.71 -1.73 0.54
N PHE A 191 5.56 -0.73 -0.34
CA PHE A 191 5.97 0.69 -0.22
C PHE A 191 7.48 0.92 0.03
N GLU A 192 8.03 2.02 -0.48
CA GLU A 192 9.36 2.51 -0.03
C GLU A 192 9.22 3.01 1.41
N VAL A 193 9.21 2.07 2.36
CA VAL A 193 9.16 2.36 3.79
C VAL A 193 10.52 2.01 4.39
N SER A 194 11.22 3.02 4.90
CA SER A 194 12.41 2.79 5.72
C SER A 194 11.97 2.12 7.03
N PHE A 195 12.61 1.02 7.38
CA PHE A 195 12.33 0.29 8.60
C PHE A 195 13.58 0.16 9.45
N GLN A 196 13.54 0.74 10.65
CA GLN A 196 14.64 0.72 11.62
C GLN A 196 14.17 0.11 12.93
N LEU A 197 14.98 -0.83 13.44
CA LEU A 197 14.73 -1.56 14.67
C LEU A 197 15.87 -1.33 15.66
N ILE A 198 15.55 -0.69 16.77
CA ILE A 198 16.46 -0.35 17.85
C ILE A 198 16.24 -1.31 19.01
N GLY A 199 17.15 -2.28 19.16
CA GLY A 199 17.18 -3.19 20.30
C GLY A 199 17.95 -2.60 21.48
N MET A 200 17.28 -2.31 22.59
CA MET A 200 17.92 -1.69 23.75
C MET A 200 18.20 -2.68 24.89
N GLY A 201 19.43 -2.66 25.39
CA GLY A 201 19.87 -3.46 26.54
C GLY A 201 19.58 -4.95 26.36
N LEU A 202 19.79 -5.47 25.16
CA LEU A 202 19.60 -6.87 24.81
C LEU A 202 20.85 -7.68 25.19
N SER A 203 20.65 -8.91 25.66
CA SER A 203 21.76 -9.86 25.85
C SER A 203 22.44 -10.23 24.53
N ASP A 204 23.69 -10.67 24.58
CA ASP A 204 24.43 -11.10 23.37
C ASP A 204 23.70 -12.18 22.58
N LYS A 205 23.03 -13.11 23.29
CA LYS A 205 22.18 -14.12 22.66
C LYS A 205 21.03 -13.48 21.89
N GLN A 206 20.29 -12.56 22.53
CA GLN A 206 19.21 -11.85 21.86
C GLN A 206 19.74 -11.07 20.66
N LYS A 207 20.84 -10.32 20.79
CA LYS A 207 21.46 -9.59 19.67
C LYS A 207 21.80 -10.51 18.50
N SER A 208 22.35 -11.70 18.78
CA SER A 208 22.63 -12.72 17.76
C SER A 208 21.34 -13.22 17.09
N ASP A 209 20.33 -13.60 17.89
CA ASP A 209 19.05 -14.08 17.40
C ASP A 209 18.36 -13.00 16.53
N PHE A 210 18.39 -11.73 16.95
CA PHE A 210 17.91 -10.60 16.15
C PHE A 210 18.67 -10.48 14.84
N LYS A 211 20.00 -10.39 14.87
CA LYS A 211 20.79 -10.27 13.64
C LYS A 211 20.54 -11.43 12.68
N GLU A 212 20.47 -12.66 13.17
CA GLU A 212 20.16 -13.84 12.35
C GLU A 212 18.76 -13.77 11.73
N ASN A 213 17.77 -13.37 12.52
CA ASN A 213 16.40 -13.20 12.08
C ASN A 213 16.23 -12.12 11.00
N PHE A 214 17.06 -11.08 11.01
CA PHE A 214 16.96 -9.97 10.05
C PHE A 214 18.05 -9.99 8.96
N LYS A 215 19.01 -10.92 9.02
CA LYS A 215 20.20 -11.02 8.12
C LYS A 215 19.89 -11.12 6.62
N THR A 216 18.74 -11.68 6.25
CA THR A 216 18.42 -12.07 4.86
C THR A 216 17.64 -11.01 4.08
N LYS A 217 17.54 -9.78 4.60
CA LYS A 217 16.68 -8.74 4.02
C LYS A 217 17.41 -7.42 3.88
N VAL A 218 17.13 -6.76 2.76
CA VAL A 218 17.81 -5.55 2.31
C VAL A 218 17.26 -4.29 3.00
N ASP A 219 16.04 -4.33 3.58
CA ASP A 219 15.32 -3.11 4.00
C ASP A 219 14.98 -3.01 5.50
N VAL A 220 15.65 -3.77 6.38
CA VAL A 220 15.48 -3.64 7.84
C VAL A 220 16.84 -3.38 8.47
N ASP A 221 17.07 -2.13 8.92
CA ASP A 221 18.27 -1.82 9.68
C ASP A 221 18.06 -2.18 11.16
N VAL A 222 18.99 -2.97 11.71
CA VAL A 222 18.93 -3.46 13.09
C VAL A 222 20.13 -2.94 13.85
N VAL A 223 19.84 -2.05 14.78
CA VAL A 223 20.81 -1.32 15.58
C VAL A 223 20.57 -1.60 17.06
N PHE A 224 21.65 -1.57 17.84
CA PHE A 224 21.59 -1.90 19.26
C PHE A 224 22.17 -0.75 20.09
N ALA A 225 21.57 -0.54 21.26
CA ALA A 225 22.04 0.45 22.23
C ALA A 225 22.11 -0.19 23.61
N ASP A 226 23.25 -0.05 24.29
CA ASP A 226 23.50 -0.58 25.62
C ASP A 226 23.60 0.53 26.69
N THR A 227 23.68 1.80 26.25
CA THR A 227 23.79 2.99 27.11
C THR A 227 22.76 4.06 26.74
N HIS A 228 22.53 5.01 27.64
CA HIS A 228 21.65 6.16 27.36
C HIS A 228 22.17 7.02 26.19
N GLU A 229 23.49 7.22 26.10
CA GLU A 229 24.07 7.99 24.99
C GLU A 229 23.88 7.28 23.65
N GLU A 230 24.11 5.96 23.59
CA GLU A 230 23.90 5.18 22.37
C GLU A 230 22.45 5.18 21.93
N LEU A 231 21.50 5.02 22.87
CA LEU A 231 20.08 5.02 22.56
C LEU A 231 19.63 6.36 21.99
N GLN A 232 20.12 7.47 22.55
CA GLN A 232 19.83 8.80 22.02
C GLN A 232 20.39 8.98 20.62
N ARG A 233 21.66 8.62 20.41
CA ARG A 233 22.33 8.75 19.11
C ARG A 233 21.66 7.91 18.03
N VAL A 234 21.41 6.64 18.31
CA VAL A 234 20.81 5.72 17.35
C VAL A 234 19.40 6.14 16.96
N PHE A 235 18.60 6.63 17.92
CA PHE A 235 17.26 7.14 17.63
C PHE A 235 17.29 8.48 16.86
N GLU A 236 18.25 9.36 17.17
CA GLU A 236 18.50 10.59 16.40
C GLU A 236 18.90 10.27 14.96
N ASP A 237 19.89 9.38 14.76
CA ASP A 237 20.33 8.90 13.45
C ASP A 237 19.15 8.30 12.66
N SER A 238 18.31 7.51 13.33
CA SER A 238 17.09 6.91 12.77
C SER A 238 16.11 7.97 12.23
N LEU A 239 15.88 9.04 13.01
CA LEU A 239 15.03 10.14 12.57
C LEU A 239 15.66 10.95 11.44
N VAL A 240 16.98 11.14 11.42
CA VAL A 240 17.66 11.84 10.32
C VAL A 240 17.54 11.05 9.01
N GLU A 241 17.75 9.75 9.06
CA GLU A 241 17.60 8.85 7.91
C GLU A 241 16.15 8.80 7.40
N ALA A 242 15.15 8.92 8.28
CA ALA A 242 13.75 9.04 7.89
C ALA A 242 13.44 10.26 7.01
N HIS A 243 14.32 11.27 6.97
CA HIS A 243 14.21 12.46 6.13
C HIS A 243 15.11 12.41 4.89
N ALA A 244 15.87 11.33 4.69
CA ALA A 244 16.76 11.15 3.54
C ALA A 244 16.15 10.14 2.55
N PRO A 245 16.19 10.39 1.23
CA PRO A 245 15.90 9.38 0.24
C PRO A 245 16.81 8.17 0.45
N SER A 246 16.25 6.95 0.38
CA SER A 246 17.07 5.75 0.45
C SER A 246 18.13 5.80 -0.65
N THR A 247 19.42 5.78 -0.28
CA THR A 247 20.51 5.68 -1.24
C THR A 247 20.68 4.22 -1.61
N GLN A 248 19.82 3.71 -2.49
CA GLN A 248 20.16 2.51 -3.22
C GLN A 248 21.37 2.82 -4.12
N THR A 249 22.49 2.16 -3.81
CA THR A 249 23.64 2.11 -4.70
C THR A 249 23.30 1.21 -5.87
N ASP A 250 22.68 1.80 -6.89
CA ASP A 250 22.45 1.17 -8.17
C ASP A 250 23.80 1.08 -8.91
N ASP A 251 24.48 -0.06 -8.74
CA ASP A 251 25.59 -0.43 -9.60
C ASP A 251 25.04 -1.07 -10.88
N THR A 252 24.48 -0.24 -11.76
CA THR A 252 24.34 -0.58 -13.17
C THR A 252 24.74 0.60 -14.04
N THR A 253 25.99 0.57 -14.49
CA THR A 253 26.42 1.28 -15.69
C THR A 253 25.57 0.84 -16.90
N ASN A 254 24.82 1.74 -17.53
CA ASN A 254 25.18 2.37 -18.83
C ASN A 254 23.95 2.87 -19.62
N ARG A 255 24.12 4.11 -20.09
CA ARG A 255 23.73 4.68 -21.39
C ARG A 255 22.25 5.02 -21.62
N ASP A 256 21.98 6.30 -21.37
CA ASP A 256 21.06 7.14 -22.13
C ASP A 256 21.35 7.07 -23.64
N GLU A 257 20.35 6.74 -24.43
CA GLU A 257 20.14 7.34 -25.76
C GLU A 257 18.64 7.61 -25.95
N GLU A 258 18.31 8.90 -25.93
CA GLU A 258 17.03 9.48 -26.30
C GLU A 258 16.90 9.48 -27.83
N ILE A 259 15.90 8.78 -28.39
CA ILE A 259 15.52 8.91 -29.81
C ILE A 259 14.00 9.08 -29.92
N ILE A 260 13.59 10.15 -30.60
CA ILE A 260 12.20 10.58 -30.82
C ILE A 260 11.64 9.97 -32.12
N GLN A 261 10.50 9.25 -32.00
CA GLN A 261 9.39 8.95 -32.95
C GLN A 261 9.62 7.98 -34.14
N PRO A 262 8.58 7.30 -34.73
CA PRO A 262 7.11 7.51 -34.68
C PRO A 262 6.23 6.26 -34.36
N GLU A 263 4.90 6.45 -34.32
CA GLU A 263 3.86 5.44 -34.05
C GLU A 263 3.93 4.17 -34.93
N HIS A 264 4.05 2.99 -34.30
CA HIS A 264 3.92 1.67 -34.93
C HIS A 264 2.88 0.81 -34.20
N PRO A 265 2.06 0.00 -34.91
CA PRO A 265 0.87 -0.64 -34.35
C PRO A 265 1.10 -1.91 -33.51
N ASN A 266 2.33 -2.20 -33.09
CA ASN A 266 2.65 -3.34 -32.22
C ASN A 266 3.59 -2.90 -31.09
N ALA A 267 3.20 -1.87 -30.34
CA ALA A 267 3.87 -1.57 -29.08
C ALA A 267 3.55 -2.70 -28.09
N ILE A 268 4.59 -3.37 -27.59
CA ILE A 268 4.42 -4.36 -26.52
C ILE A 268 3.88 -3.63 -25.28
N THR A 269 2.73 -4.06 -24.78
CA THR A 269 2.13 -3.50 -23.57
C THR A 269 2.87 -4.04 -22.36
N LYS A 270 3.58 -3.18 -21.64
CA LYS A 270 4.26 -3.55 -20.39
C LYS A 270 3.31 -3.40 -19.21
N PHE A 271 2.97 -4.51 -18.58
CA PHE A 271 2.24 -4.51 -17.32
C PHE A 271 3.17 -4.30 -16.13
N ARG A 272 2.59 -3.94 -14.98
CA ARG A 272 3.35 -3.82 -13.75
C ARG A 272 3.96 -5.17 -13.35
N TYR A 273 5.29 -5.19 -13.29
CA TYR A 273 6.07 -6.33 -12.81
C TYR A 273 6.14 -6.42 -11.27
N THR A 274 6.11 -5.28 -10.57
CA THR A 274 6.21 -5.24 -9.10
C THR A 274 5.03 -5.94 -8.45
N SER A 275 5.27 -7.12 -7.91
CA SER A 275 4.27 -8.03 -7.36
C SER A 275 3.91 -7.69 -5.90
N LYS A 276 2.72 -8.12 -5.44
CA LYS A 276 2.25 -8.04 -4.03
C LYS A 276 1.90 -6.65 -3.47
N LYS A 277 1.48 -5.72 -4.32
CA LYS A 277 0.94 -4.44 -3.84
C LYS A 277 -0.43 -4.67 -3.18
N ILE A 278 -0.68 -4.03 -2.03
CA ILE A 278 -2.06 -3.86 -1.58
C ILE A 278 -2.74 -2.85 -2.49
N ILE A 279 -3.69 -3.32 -3.29
CA ILE A 279 -4.48 -2.51 -4.20
C ILE A 279 -5.94 -2.55 -3.75
N ASN A 280 -6.49 -1.38 -3.48
CA ASN A 280 -7.89 -1.23 -3.09
C ASN A 280 -8.80 -1.33 -4.33
N LYS A 281 -10.11 -1.45 -4.09
CA LYS A 281 -11.11 -1.61 -5.15
C LYS A 281 -11.14 -0.45 -6.15
N GLU A 282 -10.83 0.77 -5.72
CA GLU A 282 -10.75 1.93 -6.59
C GLU A 282 -9.56 1.84 -7.54
N THR A 283 -8.41 1.42 -7.05
CA THR A 283 -7.22 1.14 -7.88
C THR A 283 -7.50 0.05 -8.90
N VAL A 284 -8.18 -1.03 -8.48
CA VAL A 284 -8.61 -2.09 -9.41
C VAL A 284 -9.56 -1.54 -10.46
N LYS A 285 -10.53 -0.71 -10.08
CA LYS A 285 -11.46 -0.07 -11.01
C LYS A 285 -10.74 0.75 -12.07
N SER A 286 -9.82 1.63 -11.65
CA SER A 286 -9.04 2.46 -12.57
C SER A 286 -8.24 1.59 -13.53
N MET A 287 -7.53 0.57 -13.02
CA MET A 287 -6.78 -0.38 -13.86
C MET A 287 -7.67 -1.09 -14.90
N LEU A 288 -8.84 -1.59 -14.49
CA LEU A 288 -9.77 -2.27 -15.40
C LEU A 288 -10.34 -1.34 -16.48
N ILE A 289 -10.50 -0.05 -16.17
CA ILE A 289 -10.97 0.96 -17.12
C ILE A 289 -9.84 1.40 -18.06
N GLU A 290 -8.66 1.74 -17.51
CA GLU A 290 -7.51 2.25 -18.25
C GLU A 290 -6.97 1.21 -19.24
N GLN A 291 -6.86 -0.06 -18.81
CA GLN A 291 -6.44 -1.17 -19.67
C GLN A 291 -7.60 -1.75 -20.48
N ASN A 292 -8.82 -1.24 -20.29
CA ASN A 292 -10.05 -1.72 -20.92
C ASN A 292 -10.31 -3.23 -20.72
N PHE A 293 -9.87 -3.78 -19.59
CA PHE A 293 -10.06 -5.18 -19.26
C PHE A 293 -11.52 -5.50 -18.95
N PHE A 294 -11.97 -6.65 -19.45
CA PHE A 294 -13.29 -7.17 -19.16
C PHE A 294 -13.38 -7.70 -17.73
N CYS A 295 -14.49 -7.40 -17.05
CA CYS A 295 -14.81 -7.91 -15.72
C CYS A 295 -16.34 -8.02 -15.59
N GLU A 296 -16.83 -9.25 -15.49
CA GLU A 296 -18.26 -9.55 -15.36
C GLU A 296 -18.82 -8.97 -14.05
N GLU A 297 -19.91 -8.20 -14.17
CA GLU A 297 -20.55 -7.53 -13.03
C GLU A 297 -21.44 -8.51 -12.25
N TYR A 298 -21.15 -8.63 -10.97
CA TYR A 298 -21.94 -9.29 -9.94
C TYR A 298 -22.23 -8.32 -8.79
N TYR A 299 -23.17 -8.67 -7.92
CA TYR A 299 -23.52 -7.85 -6.77
C TYR A 299 -22.31 -7.51 -5.86
N SER A 300 -21.36 -8.44 -5.73
CA SER A 300 -20.19 -8.31 -4.83
C SER A 300 -19.01 -7.51 -5.39
N ASN A 301 -18.98 -7.25 -6.70
CA ASN A 301 -17.86 -6.58 -7.38
C ASN A 301 -18.30 -5.39 -8.25
N LYS A 302 -19.60 -5.07 -8.25
CA LYS A 302 -20.22 -3.99 -9.05
C LYS A 302 -19.57 -2.63 -8.89
N GLU A 303 -19.02 -2.33 -7.72
CA GLU A 303 -18.40 -1.03 -7.47
C GLU A 303 -17.11 -0.80 -8.28
N TYR A 304 -16.43 -1.88 -8.70
CA TYR A 304 -15.12 -1.83 -9.37
C TYR A 304 -15.00 -2.58 -10.71
N CYS A 305 -15.87 -3.53 -11.06
CA CYS A 305 -15.79 -4.21 -12.35
C CYS A 305 -16.07 -3.28 -13.55
N ASN A 306 -15.51 -3.64 -14.70
CA ASN A 306 -15.75 -3.06 -16.02
C ASN A 306 -16.44 -4.08 -16.97
N PRO A 307 -17.77 -4.22 -16.94
CA PRO A 307 -18.50 -5.16 -17.81
C PRO A 307 -18.51 -4.75 -19.29
N SER A 308 -18.15 -3.49 -19.57
CA SER A 308 -18.03 -2.93 -20.93
C SER A 308 -16.63 -3.07 -21.53
N GLY A 309 -15.65 -3.59 -20.78
CA GLY A 309 -14.28 -3.75 -21.25
C GLY A 309 -14.21 -4.70 -22.44
N SER A 310 -13.37 -4.38 -23.44
CA SER A 310 -13.18 -5.25 -24.61
C SER A 310 -12.22 -6.41 -24.35
N GLY A 311 -11.55 -6.42 -23.19
CA GLY A 311 -10.45 -7.35 -22.92
C GLY A 311 -9.15 -6.89 -23.58
N PHE A 312 -8.09 -7.69 -23.38
CA PHE A 312 -6.76 -7.45 -23.93
C PHE A 312 -6.54 -8.32 -25.18
N ASP A 313 -6.03 -7.71 -26.25
CA ASP A 313 -5.78 -8.39 -27.52
C ASP A 313 -4.48 -9.21 -27.46
N ASN A 314 -4.55 -10.36 -26.80
CA ASN A 314 -3.43 -11.26 -26.61
C ASN A 314 -3.02 -11.94 -27.93
N ASN A 315 -1.74 -12.23 -28.09
CA ASN A 315 -1.19 -13.00 -29.20
C ASN A 315 -0.38 -14.19 -28.68
N PHE A 316 -1.09 -15.28 -28.37
CA PHE A 316 -0.52 -16.45 -27.70
C PHE A 316 0.20 -17.43 -28.63
N GLU A 317 1.36 -17.91 -28.21
CA GLU A 317 2.15 -18.96 -28.84
C GLU A 317 2.54 -20.04 -27.81
N LYS A 318 2.20 -21.30 -28.07
CA LYS A 318 2.69 -22.42 -27.22
C LYS A 318 4.17 -22.67 -27.50
N LYS A 319 4.98 -22.73 -26.44
CA LYS A 319 6.42 -23.05 -26.51
C LYS A 319 6.76 -24.22 -25.58
N ASN A 320 8.01 -24.70 -25.66
CA ASN A 320 8.54 -25.79 -24.83
C ASN A 320 7.63 -27.02 -24.82
N ASN A 321 7.31 -27.55 -26.00
CA ASN A 321 6.40 -28.70 -26.17
C ASN A 321 5.02 -28.51 -25.50
N GLY A 322 4.54 -27.26 -25.41
CA GLY A 322 3.26 -26.93 -24.82
C GLY A 322 3.27 -26.75 -23.30
N GLN A 323 4.45 -26.73 -22.66
CA GLN A 323 4.57 -26.46 -21.22
C GLN A 323 4.29 -25.00 -20.86
N VAL A 324 4.56 -24.07 -21.78
CA VAL A 324 4.38 -22.63 -21.57
C VAL A 324 3.65 -21.97 -22.74
N VAL A 325 3.05 -20.83 -22.47
CA VAL A 325 2.42 -19.93 -23.45
C VAL A 325 3.15 -18.60 -23.40
N TYR A 326 3.71 -18.17 -24.52
CA TYR A 326 4.28 -16.84 -24.69
C TYR A 326 3.23 -15.93 -25.30
N ASP A 327 2.99 -14.78 -24.69
CA ASP A 327 2.13 -13.74 -25.27
C ASP A 327 2.98 -12.66 -25.91
N HIS A 328 2.89 -12.52 -27.24
CA HIS A 328 3.63 -11.50 -27.98
C HIS A 328 3.11 -10.08 -27.72
N ALA A 329 1.88 -9.92 -27.25
CA ALA A 329 1.29 -8.61 -26.98
C ALA A 329 1.83 -7.99 -25.67
N SER A 330 1.95 -8.80 -24.61
CA SER A 330 2.50 -8.35 -23.32
C SER A 330 3.98 -8.66 -23.10
N GLY A 331 4.54 -9.59 -23.89
CA GLY A 331 5.89 -10.10 -23.71
C GLY A 331 6.04 -11.08 -22.53
N LEU A 332 4.94 -11.48 -21.88
CA LEU A 332 4.94 -12.38 -20.73
C LEU A 332 4.98 -13.85 -21.16
N THR A 333 5.62 -14.68 -20.34
CA THR A 333 5.53 -16.14 -20.49
C THR A 333 4.77 -16.75 -19.32
N TRP A 334 3.78 -17.58 -19.64
CA TRP A 334 2.89 -18.20 -18.67
C TRP A 334 3.08 -19.71 -18.64
N GLN A 335 2.90 -20.33 -17.49
CA GLN A 335 2.63 -21.76 -17.44
C GLN A 335 1.34 -22.08 -18.23
N GLN A 336 1.43 -23.00 -19.19
CA GLN A 336 0.27 -23.41 -20.00
C GLN A 336 -0.76 -24.15 -19.14
N SER A 337 -0.29 -24.99 -18.23
CA SER A 337 -1.06 -25.61 -17.16
C SER A 337 -0.39 -25.29 -15.83
N GLY A 338 -1.18 -24.80 -14.89
CA GLY A 338 -0.75 -24.38 -13.58
C GLY A 338 -0.64 -25.55 -12.59
N SER A 339 -0.93 -25.29 -11.31
CA SER A 339 -1.03 -26.35 -10.31
C SER A 339 -2.20 -27.30 -10.63
N ASP A 340 -2.02 -28.59 -10.35
CA ASP A 340 -3.02 -29.65 -10.56
C ASP A 340 -4.13 -29.67 -9.51
N HIS A 341 -3.88 -29.09 -8.34
CA HIS A 341 -4.85 -28.93 -7.27
C HIS A 341 -4.84 -27.51 -6.69
N HIS A 342 -5.92 -27.16 -5.99
CA HIS A 342 -6.01 -25.95 -5.19
C HIS A 342 -5.03 -26.02 -4.02
N MET A 343 -4.49 -24.88 -3.61
CA MET A 343 -3.53 -24.80 -2.53
C MET A 343 -3.62 -23.47 -1.79
N THR A 344 -3.20 -23.46 -0.53
CA THR A 344 -3.03 -22.22 0.23
C THR A 344 -1.99 -21.32 -0.42
N TYR A 345 -2.03 -20.03 -0.11
CA TYR A 345 -1.03 -19.10 -0.62
C TYR A 345 0.41 -19.51 -0.24
N ASP A 346 0.62 -20.05 0.96
CA ASP A 346 1.94 -20.56 1.40
C ASP A 346 2.39 -21.76 0.56
N GLN A 347 1.45 -22.66 0.24
CA GLN A 347 1.73 -23.77 -0.67
C GLN A 347 1.99 -23.28 -2.09
N ALA A 348 1.37 -22.17 -2.52
CA ALA A 348 1.66 -21.53 -3.81
C ALA A 348 3.09 -20.97 -3.87
N GLU A 349 3.56 -20.34 -2.80
CA GLU A 349 4.97 -19.91 -2.70
C GLU A 349 5.92 -21.11 -2.74
N ALA A 350 5.59 -22.21 -2.05
CA ALA A 350 6.38 -23.44 -2.11
C ALA A 350 6.37 -24.08 -3.51
N TYR A 351 5.22 -24.05 -4.20
CA TYR A 351 5.10 -24.51 -5.58
C TYR A 351 6.02 -23.71 -6.51
N LEU A 352 6.05 -22.37 -6.38
CA LEU A 352 6.93 -21.50 -7.18
C LEU A 352 8.41 -21.73 -6.87
N ALA A 353 8.77 -21.88 -5.58
CA ALA A 353 10.15 -22.18 -5.19
C ALA A 353 10.64 -23.50 -5.80
N LYS A 354 9.78 -24.52 -5.82
CA LYS A 354 10.06 -25.79 -6.50
C LYS A 354 10.16 -25.60 -8.02
N LEU A 355 9.24 -24.88 -8.62
CA LEU A 355 9.23 -24.59 -10.06
C LEU A 355 10.53 -23.93 -10.53
N ASN A 356 11.03 -22.99 -9.72
CA ASN A 356 12.28 -22.28 -9.96
C ASN A 356 13.52 -23.13 -9.71
N SER A 357 13.52 -23.95 -8.65
CA SER A 357 14.60 -24.90 -8.37
C SER A 357 14.72 -25.97 -9.45
N ASP A 358 13.59 -26.43 -9.99
CA ASP A 358 13.52 -27.43 -11.06
C ASP A 358 13.84 -26.83 -12.44
N GLN A 359 14.07 -25.51 -12.54
CA GLN A 359 14.27 -24.78 -13.79
C GLN A 359 13.18 -25.08 -14.82
N PHE A 360 11.91 -25.06 -14.41
CA PHE A 360 10.80 -25.44 -15.28
C PHE A 360 10.82 -24.67 -16.60
N ALA A 361 10.73 -25.43 -17.70
CA ALA A 361 10.84 -24.93 -19.07
C ALA A 361 12.12 -24.10 -19.35
N GLY A 362 13.20 -24.35 -18.60
CA GLY A 362 14.49 -23.69 -18.71
C GLY A 362 14.63 -22.39 -17.91
N HIS A 363 13.70 -22.09 -17.00
CA HIS A 363 13.62 -20.80 -16.30
C HIS A 363 13.45 -20.95 -14.78
N ASN A 364 13.96 -19.98 -14.01
CA ASN A 364 14.04 -20.02 -12.54
C ASN A 364 13.54 -18.76 -11.83
N ASP A 365 12.78 -17.93 -12.53
CA ASP A 365 12.23 -16.63 -12.13
C ASP A 365 10.70 -16.60 -12.23
N TRP A 366 10.06 -17.76 -12.16
CA TRP A 366 8.61 -17.90 -12.12
C TRP A 366 8.04 -17.30 -10.83
N ARG A 367 6.94 -16.55 -10.97
CA ARG A 367 6.24 -15.89 -9.87
C ARG A 367 4.73 -15.98 -10.02
N LEU A 368 4.00 -15.57 -8.98
CA LEU A 368 2.57 -15.29 -9.13
C LEU A 368 2.39 -14.05 -10.03
N PRO A 369 1.33 -14.01 -10.86
CA PRO A 369 1.02 -12.83 -11.65
C PRO A 369 0.51 -11.69 -10.78
N THR A 370 0.75 -10.45 -11.18
CA THR A 370 -0.02 -9.33 -10.64
C THR A 370 -1.49 -9.46 -11.06
N LEU A 371 -2.38 -8.74 -10.37
CA LEU A 371 -3.80 -8.72 -10.76
C LEU A 371 -3.98 -8.18 -12.17
N GLU A 372 -3.18 -7.17 -12.57
CA GLU A 372 -3.21 -6.61 -13.92
C GLU A 372 -2.84 -7.67 -14.97
N GLU A 373 -1.74 -8.40 -14.77
CA GLU A 373 -1.32 -9.49 -15.66
C GLU A 373 -2.35 -10.62 -15.71
N ALA A 374 -2.91 -11.00 -14.56
CA ALA A 374 -3.92 -12.06 -14.52
C ALA A 374 -5.24 -11.63 -15.21
N MET A 375 -5.62 -10.36 -15.08
CA MET A 375 -6.79 -9.80 -15.76
C MET A 375 -6.57 -9.60 -17.26
N SER A 376 -5.33 -9.46 -17.74
CA SER A 376 -5.04 -9.40 -19.18
C SER A 376 -5.37 -10.72 -19.89
N LEU A 377 -5.45 -11.84 -19.17
CA LEU A 377 -5.90 -13.13 -19.71
C LEU A 377 -7.43 -13.26 -19.81
N MET A 378 -8.19 -12.30 -19.26
CA MET A 378 -9.64 -12.37 -19.20
C MET A 378 -10.28 -12.08 -20.56
N GLU A 379 -11.09 -13.02 -21.04
CA GLU A 379 -11.84 -12.91 -22.28
C GLU A 379 -13.24 -12.33 -22.04
N THR A 380 -13.83 -11.67 -23.05
CA THR A 380 -15.19 -11.11 -22.95
C THR A 380 -16.30 -12.15 -23.09
N SER A 381 -15.96 -13.37 -23.54
CA SER A 381 -16.93 -14.44 -23.74
C SER A 381 -16.37 -15.79 -23.35
N LYS A 382 -17.25 -16.69 -22.90
CA LYS A 382 -16.84 -18.03 -22.49
C LYS A 382 -16.45 -18.89 -23.70
N LYS A 383 -15.23 -19.41 -23.66
CA LYS A 383 -14.74 -20.49 -24.52
C LYS A 383 -14.66 -21.76 -23.66
N ASN A 384 -15.39 -22.82 -24.02
CA ASN A 384 -15.49 -24.07 -23.24
C ASN A 384 -15.83 -23.86 -21.74
N GLY A 385 -16.72 -22.91 -21.45
CA GLY A 385 -17.19 -22.64 -20.08
C GLY A 385 -16.30 -21.67 -19.27
N MET A 386 -15.20 -21.20 -19.83
CA MET A 386 -14.21 -20.32 -19.17
C MET A 386 -14.00 -19.03 -19.96
N TYR A 387 -13.76 -17.91 -19.27
CA TYR A 387 -13.38 -16.61 -19.81
C TYR A 387 -11.86 -16.48 -19.94
N ILE A 388 -11.22 -17.46 -20.56
CA ILE A 388 -9.78 -17.46 -20.88
C ILE A 388 -9.58 -18.21 -22.21
N ASP A 389 -8.54 -17.87 -22.95
CA ASP A 389 -8.26 -18.52 -24.21
C ASP A 389 -7.97 -20.04 -24.06
N GLN A 390 -8.40 -20.82 -25.04
CA GLN A 390 -8.29 -22.29 -25.04
C GLN A 390 -6.84 -22.79 -25.19
N VAL A 391 -5.88 -21.89 -25.44
CA VAL A 391 -4.46 -22.21 -25.35
C VAL A 391 -4.07 -22.70 -23.95
N PHE A 392 -4.75 -22.21 -22.90
CA PHE A 392 -4.52 -22.58 -21.50
C PHE A 392 -5.33 -23.81 -21.07
N ASP A 393 -4.78 -24.56 -20.12
CA ASP A 393 -5.48 -25.69 -19.50
C ASP A 393 -6.68 -25.21 -18.66
N SER A 394 -7.81 -25.91 -18.78
CA SER A 394 -9.08 -25.54 -18.13
C SER A 394 -9.19 -25.96 -16.66
N THR A 395 -8.18 -26.63 -16.09
CA THR A 395 -8.18 -27.09 -14.70
C THR A 395 -8.16 -25.92 -13.72
N GLN A 396 -7.39 -24.87 -14.02
CA GLN A 396 -7.25 -23.70 -13.14
C GLN A 396 -8.44 -22.75 -13.32
N LEU A 397 -9.52 -23.05 -12.61
CA LEU A 397 -10.78 -22.30 -12.67
C LEU A 397 -10.64 -20.84 -12.19
N PHE A 398 -9.78 -20.66 -11.20
CA PHE A 398 -9.44 -19.39 -10.59
C PHE A 398 -8.01 -19.48 -10.03
N ILE A 399 -7.26 -18.38 -10.06
CA ILE A 399 -5.85 -18.36 -9.68
C ILE A 399 -5.53 -17.32 -8.62
N TRP A 400 -4.51 -17.62 -7.81
CA TRP A 400 -3.87 -16.64 -6.94
C TRP A 400 -3.20 -15.56 -7.79
N THR A 401 -3.31 -14.32 -7.34
CA THR A 401 -2.45 -13.23 -7.80
C THR A 401 -1.48 -12.85 -6.69
N ALA A 402 -0.42 -12.17 -7.06
CA ALA A 402 0.52 -11.61 -6.11
C ALA A 402 -0.15 -10.47 -5.32
N ASP A 403 -0.96 -9.62 -5.96
CA ASP A 403 -1.57 -8.46 -5.32
C ASP A 403 -2.62 -8.84 -4.29
N ALA A 404 -2.86 -7.94 -3.34
CA ALA A 404 -3.77 -8.18 -2.23
C ALA A 404 -4.73 -7.01 -2.00
N ILE A 405 -5.90 -7.27 -1.43
CA ILE A 405 -6.79 -6.20 -0.95
C ILE A 405 -6.48 -5.82 0.50
N SER A 406 -5.90 -6.74 1.26
CA SER A 406 -5.48 -6.53 2.64
C SER A 406 -4.27 -7.42 2.95
N ALA A 407 -3.68 -7.26 4.13
CA ALA A 407 -2.53 -8.06 4.55
C ALA A 407 -2.78 -9.58 4.67
N SER A 408 -4.03 -10.03 4.60
CA SER A 408 -4.43 -11.45 4.70
C SER A 408 -5.23 -11.96 3.50
N ILE A 409 -5.58 -11.09 2.55
CA ILE A 409 -6.49 -11.43 1.45
C ILE A 409 -5.84 -11.03 0.13
N ALA A 410 -5.31 -12.03 -0.59
CA ALA A 410 -4.85 -11.85 -1.96
C ALA A 410 -6.03 -11.65 -2.91
N TRP A 411 -5.82 -10.89 -3.98
CA TRP A 411 -6.74 -10.86 -5.10
C TRP A 411 -6.68 -12.20 -5.83
N THR A 412 -7.84 -12.60 -6.35
CA THR A 412 -8.01 -13.83 -7.12
C THR A 412 -8.74 -13.51 -8.41
N VAL A 413 -8.38 -14.20 -9.49
CA VAL A 413 -9.05 -14.05 -10.79
C VAL A 413 -9.82 -15.33 -11.09
N PHE A 414 -11.12 -15.19 -11.34
CA PHE A 414 -12.05 -16.29 -11.60
C PHE A 414 -12.36 -16.39 -13.09
N PHE A 415 -11.63 -17.22 -13.81
CA PHE A 415 -11.87 -17.46 -15.23
C PHE A 415 -13.19 -18.22 -15.48
N ASN A 416 -13.70 -19.00 -14.53
CA ASN A 416 -15.01 -19.67 -14.69
C ASN A 416 -16.20 -18.70 -14.65
N SER A 417 -16.00 -17.50 -14.10
CA SER A 417 -17.05 -16.51 -13.87
C SER A 417 -16.75 -15.12 -14.42
N GLY A 418 -15.54 -14.85 -14.90
CA GLY A 418 -15.22 -13.65 -15.64
C GLY A 418 -14.84 -12.43 -14.80
N TYR A 419 -14.43 -12.60 -13.53
CA TYR A 419 -14.18 -11.45 -12.63
C TYR A 419 -12.98 -11.65 -11.70
N CYS A 420 -12.56 -10.58 -11.04
CA CYS A 420 -11.60 -10.65 -9.93
C CYS A 420 -12.24 -10.35 -8.58
N PHE A 421 -11.68 -10.91 -7.50
CA PHE A 421 -12.23 -10.79 -6.16
C PHE A 421 -11.17 -10.64 -5.09
N GLY A 422 -11.41 -9.70 -4.17
CA GLY A 422 -10.63 -9.47 -2.96
C GLY A 422 -11.59 -9.27 -1.80
N GLY A 423 -11.93 -10.34 -1.08
CA GLY A 423 -12.81 -10.27 0.08
C GLY A 423 -12.74 -11.55 0.91
N ASP A 424 -13.17 -11.45 2.18
CA ASP A 424 -13.22 -12.58 3.13
C ASP A 424 -14.31 -13.58 2.74
N PHE A 425 -14.05 -14.45 1.75
CA PHE A 425 -14.88 -15.61 1.46
C PHE A 425 -14.04 -16.87 1.14
N ILE A 426 -14.20 -17.90 1.98
CA ILE A 426 -14.13 -19.38 1.84
C ILE A 426 -12.95 -20.06 1.12
N PHE A 427 -12.23 -19.43 0.18
CA PHE A 427 -11.19 -20.13 -0.58
C PHE A 427 -9.81 -19.94 0.06
N ASN A 428 -9.56 -20.69 1.13
CA ASN A 428 -8.20 -20.91 1.62
C ASN A 428 -7.34 -21.71 0.62
N TYR A 429 -7.92 -22.20 -0.46
CA TYR A 429 -7.26 -23.03 -1.47
C TYR A 429 -7.64 -22.55 -2.87
N VAL A 430 -6.65 -22.08 -3.63
CA VAL A 430 -6.80 -21.58 -5.01
C VAL A 430 -5.67 -22.16 -5.88
N TYR A 431 -5.87 -22.25 -7.20
CA TYR A 431 -4.81 -22.71 -8.10
C TYR A 431 -3.71 -21.67 -8.30
N VAL A 432 -2.58 -22.13 -8.83
CA VAL A 432 -1.48 -21.28 -9.28
C VAL A 432 -1.36 -21.39 -10.78
N ARG A 433 -1.14 -20.27 -11.48
CA ARG A 433 -0.61 -20.24 -12.84
C ARG A 433 0.55 -19.25 -12.84
N ALA A 434 1.77 -19.75 -12.91
CA ALA A 434 2.94 -18.88 -12.80
C ALA A 434 3.18 -18.08 -14.09
N VAL A 435 3.75 -16.90 -13.94
CA VAL A 435 4.17 -16.00 -15.01
C VAL A 435 5.63 -15.61 -14.82
N ARG A 436 6.28 -15.15 -15.89
CA ARG A 436 7.60 -14.50 -15.88
C ARG A 436 7.68 -13.40 -16.92
#